data_AF-A0AB34HJ56-F1
#
_entry.id   AF-A0AB34HJ56-F1
#
_cell.length_a   1.000
_cell.length_b   1.000
_cell.length_c   1.000
_cell.angle_alpha   90.00
_cell.angle_beta   90.00
_cell.angle_gamma   90.00
#
_symmetry.space_group_name_H-M   'P 1'
#
loop_
_entity.id
_entity.type
_entity.pdbx_description
1 polymer ?
#
loop_
_entity_poly.entity_id
_entity_poly.type
_entity_poly.pdbx_seq_one_letter_code
_entity_poly.pdbx_strand_id
1 'polypeptide(L)'
;MTASILHDLTFTLEEPGCYVKQLPKAKSSYQFFLQVKQDVLQGRLPCPVNTAAQLGAYAIQSELGDYDPYKHTAGYVSEYRFVPDQKEELEEAIERIHKTLMGQAPSEAELNYLRTAKSLEMYGVDLHPVYGENKSEYFLGLTPVGVVVYKNKKQVGKYFWPRITKVHFKETQFELRVLGKDVSLCLVLSFLETGSLVYSLITQKTR
;
A
#
# COMPACT_ATOMS: atom_id res chain seq x y z
N MET A 1 1.72 -14.99 21.22
CA MET A 1 2.42 -15.30 19.95
C MET A 1 2.55 -14.01 19.16
N THR A 2 3.35 -13.13 19.73
CA THR A 2 3.60 -11.74 19.36
C THR A 2 5.03 -11.65 18.82
N ALA A 3 5.27 -10.66 17.95
CA ALA A 3 6.57 -9.99 17.77
C ALA A 3 7.69 -10.59 16.89
N SER A 4 7.51 -11.68 16.13
CA SER A 4 8.64 -12.23 15.35
C SER A 4 8.83 -11.70 13.91
N ILE A 5 7.88 -10.97 13.32
CA ILE A 5 8.02 -10.49 11.93
C ILE A 5 8.41 -9.00 11.85
N LEU A 6 8.15 -8.22 12.90
CA LEU A 6 8.49 -6.78 12.91
C LEU A 6 10.00 -6.50 13.06
N HIS A 7 10.80 -7.46 13.51
CA HIS A 7 12.23 -7.25 13.71
C HIS A 7 13.09 -7.46 12.45
N ASP A 8 12.52 -8.08 11.39
CA ASP A 8 13.21 -8.27 10.10
C ASP A 8 13.02 -7.10 9.12
N LEU A 9 12.19 -6.11 9.46
CA LEU A 9 11.98 -4.90 8.65
C LEU A 9 12.78 -3.69 9.16
N THR A 10 13.49 -3.81 10.28
CA THR A 10 14.20 -2.69 10.94
C THR A 10 15.60 -2.40 10.40
N PHE A 11 16.07 -3.03 9.33
CA PHE A 11 17.39 -2.69 8.77
C PHE A 11 17.34 -2.52 7.27
N THR A 12 17.30 -1.27 6.82
CA THR A 12 18.11 -0.70 5.73
C THR A 12 17.71 0.77 5.53
N LEU A 13 18.21 1.61 6.43
CA LEU A 13 18.53 2.99 6.10
C LEU A 13 20.01 3.00 5.72
N GLU A 14 20.31 3.10 4.43
CA GLU A 14 21.59 3.62 3.94
C GLU A 14 21.45 4.00 2.44
N GLU A 15 21.37 5.31 2.20
CA GLU A 15 21.80 6.09 1.02
C GLU A 15 21.24 5.80 -0.42
N PRO A 16 21.25 6.83 -1.31
CA PRO A 16 20.41 6.90 -2.50
C PRO A 16 21.08 6.27 -3.70
N GLY A 17 20.42 5.27 -4.27
CA GLY A 17 20.86 4.65 -5.50
C GLY A 17 20.12 3.35 -5.68
N CYS A 18 19.33 3.29 -6.74
CA CYS A 18 18.79 2.09 -7.34
C CYS A 18 19.40 0.77 -6.81
N TYR A 19 18.74 0.13 -5.85
CA TYR A 19 18.87 -1.31 -5.64
C TYR A 19 17.46 -1.87 -5.60
N VAL A 20 17.07 -2.41 -6.75
CA VAL A 20 16.31 -3.65 -6.83
C VAL A 20 16.79 -4.51 -5.65
N LYS A 21 16.00 -4.60 -4.58
CA LYS A 21 16.28 -5.51 -3.48
C LYS A 21 16.52 -6.87 -4.14
N GLN A 22 17.74 -7.38 -4.03
CA GLN A 22 18.07 -8.73 -4.47
C GLN A 22 17.11 -9.67 -3.76
N LEU A 23 16.12 -10.16 -4.51
CA LEU A 23 15.15 -11.14 -4.04
C LEU A 23 15.92 -12.45 -3.77
N PRO A 24 15.96 -12.98 -2.54
CA PRO A 24 16.51 -14.30 -2.31
C PRO A 24 15.61 -15.32 -3.02
N LYS A 25 16.17 -15.95 -4.06
CA LYS A 25 15.76 -17.19 -4.75
C LYS A 25 14.35 -17.72 -4.39
N ALA A 26 13.37 -17.42 -5.24
CA ALA A 26 12.07 -18.10 -5.44
C ALA A 26 11.09 -18.25 -4.24
N LYS A 27 11.54 -18.35 -2.99
CA LYS A 27 10.68 -18.39 -1.79
C LYS A 27 10.26 -17.01 -1.27
N SER A 28 10.80 -15.92 -1.83
CA SER A 28 10.50 -14.54 -1.42
C SER A 28 9.42 -13.85 -2.26
N SER A 29 9.39 -14.06 -3.59
CA SER A 29 8.48 -13.34 -4.49
C SER A 29 7.01 -13.79 -4.37
N TYR A 30 6.76 -15.09 -4.28
CA TYR A 30 5.40 -15.62 -4.11
C TYR A 30 4.81 -15.24 -2.74
N GLN A 31 5.60 -15.36 -1.67
CA GLN A 31 5.18 -14.93 -0.33
C GLN A 31 4.83 -13.44 -0.29
N PHE A 32 5.61 -12.63 -1.00
CA PHE A 32 5.34 -11.21 -1.11
C PHE A 32 4.10 -10.90 -1.96
N PHE A 33 3.87 -11.64 -3.06
CA PHE A 33 2.61 -11.61 -3.80
C PHE A 33 1.40 -11.90 -2.90
N LEU A 34 1.47 -12.97 -2.08
CA LEU A 34 0.41 -13.31 -1.15
C LEU A 34 0.15 -12.20 -0.11
N GLN A 35 1.20 -11.58 0.41
CA GLN A 35 1.07 -10.49 1.37
C GLN A 35 0.37 -9.28 0.76
N VAL A 36 0.79 -8.84 -0.43
CA VAL A 36 0.14 -7.72 -1.13
C VAL A 36 -1.30 -8.06 -1.48
N LYS A 37 -1.58 -9.30 -1.91
CA LYS A 37 -2.96 -9.77 -2.16
C LYS A 37 -3.84 -9.64 -0.91
N GLN A 38 -3.31 -10.01 0.24
CA GLN A 38 -4.01 -9.88 1.51
C GLN A 38 -4.22 -8.42 1.94
N ASP A 39 -3.26 -7.54 1.67
CA ASP A 39 -3.39 -6.11 1.94
C ASP A 39 -4.47 -5.45 1.09
N VAL A 40 -4.60 -5.83 -0.18
CA VAL A 40 -5.68 -5.39 -1.07
C VAL A 40 -7.03 -5.89 -0.58
N LEU A 41 -7.13 -7.18 -0.23
CA LEU A 41 -8.37 -7.80 0.25
C LEU A 41 -8.86 -7.18 1.58
N GLN A 42 -7.95 -6.85 2.48
CA GLN A 42 -8.30 -6.18 3.75
C GLN A 42 -8.55 -4.68 3.58
N GLY A 43 -8.36 -4.12 2.38
CA GLY A 43 -8.52 -2.70 2.10
C GLY A 43 -7.43 -1.83 2.72
N ARG A 44 -6.29 -2.42 3.13
CA ARG A 44 -5.10 -1.69 3.58
C ARG A 44 -4.40 -1.00 2.41
N LEU A 45 -4.48 -1.60 1.22
CA LEU A 45 -4.01 -1.03 -0.03
C LEU A 45 -5.21 -0.60 -0.89
N PRO A 46 -5.68 0.66 -0.81
CA PRO A 46 -6.82 1.12 -1.60
C PRO A 46 -6.46 1.13 -3.08
N CYS A 47 -7.27 0.44 -3.88
CA CYS A 47 -7.07 0.27 -5.31
C CYS A 47 -8.23 0.95 -6.07
N PRO A 48 -7.95 1.76 -7.12
CA PRO A 48 -8.97 2.13 -8.08
C PRO A 48 -9.57 0.88 -8.73
N VAL A 49 -10.86 0.93 -9.11
CA VAL A 49 -11.58 -0.22 -9.69
C VAL A 49 -10.82 -0.82 -10.88
N ASN A 50 -10.29 0.01 -11.77
CA ASN A 50 -9.51 -0.44 -12.93
C ASN A 50 -8.25 -1.23 -12.52
N THR A 51 -7.53 -0.76 -11.51
CA THR A 51 -6.32 -1.44 -11.01
C THR A 51 -6.70 -2.70 -10.24
N ALA A 52 -7.77 -2.66 -9.44
CA ALA A 52 -8.30 -3.83 -8.76
C ALA A 52 -8.69 -4.94 -9.75
N ALA A 53 -9.28 -4.58 -10.91
CA ALA A 53 -9.62 -5.52 -11.96
C ALA A 53 -8.38 -6.18 -12.58
N GLN A 54 -7.33 -5.40 -12.85
CA GLN A 54 -6.05 -5.93 -13.34
C GLN A 54 -5.39 -6.87 -12.32
N LEU A 55 -5.35 -6.47 -11.05
CA LEU A 55 -4.82 -7.29 -9.96
C LEU A 55 -5.61 -8.59 -9.79
N GLY A 56 -6.94 -8.53 -9.83
CA GLY A 56 -7.79 -9.71 -9.79
C GLY A 56 -7.52 -10.67 -10.96
N ALA A 57 -7.37 -10.15 -12.17
CA ALA A 57 -7.09 -10.97 -13.34
C ALA A 57 -5.72 -11.66 -13.27
N TYR A 58 -4.67 -10.97 -12.81
CA TYR A 58 -3.37 -11.61 -12.59
C TYR A 58 -3.41 -12.65 -11.46
N ALA A 59 -4.18 -12.41 -10.40
CA ALA A 59 -4.36 -13.39 -9.33
C ALA A 59 -5.07 -14.65 -9.85
N ILE A 60 -6.12 -14.50 -10.65
CA ILE A 60 -6.80 -15.65 -11.28
C ILE A 60 -5.86 -16.38 -12.23
N GLN A 61 -5.16 -15.66 -13.12
CA GLN A 61 -4.22 -16.29 -14.06
C GLN A 61 -3.13 -17.09 -13.31
N SER A 62 -2.69 -16.61 -12.14
CA SER A 62 -1.72 -17.35 -11.32
C SER A 62 -2.29 -18.61 -10.66
N GLU A 63 -3.58 -18.62 -10.31
CA GLU A 63 -4.23 -19.72 -9.58
C GLU A 63 -4.89 -20.77 -10.51
N LEU A 64 -5.55 -20.30 -11.58
CA LEU A 64 -6.30 -21.13 -12.52
C LEU A 64 -5.55 -21.40 -13.83
N GLY A 65 -4.54 -20.59 -14.16
CA GLY A 65 -3.90 -20.63 -15.48
C GLY A 65 -4.79 -20.05 -16.56
N ASP A 66 -4.56 -20.44 -17.82
CA ASP A 66 -5.26 -19.88 -18.98
C ASP A 66 -6.77 -20.07 -18.94
N TYR A 67 -7.50 -19.09 -19.48
CA TYR A 67 -8.94 -19.19 -19.63
C TYR A 67 -9.37 -20.37 -20.52
N ASP A 68 -10.06 -21.35 -19.93
CA ASP A 68 -10.73 -22.46 -20.60
C ASP A 68 -12.27 -22.28 -20.58
N PRO A 69 -12.94 -22.09 -21.74
CA PRO A 69 -14.40 -21.94 -21.82
C PRO A 69 -15.20 -23.12 -21.25
N TYR A 70 -14.62 -24.31 -21.18
CA TYR A 70 -15.29 -25.51 -20.68
C TYR A 70 -15.19 -25.64 -19.15
N LYS A 71 -14.22 -24.98 -18.52
CA LYS A 71 -14.01 -25.00 -17.07
C LYS A 71 -14.48 -23.70 -16.40
N HIS A 72 -14.33 -22.57 -17.09
CA HIS A 72 -14.66 -21.25 -16.59
C HIS A 72 -16.05 -20.84 -17.07
N THR A 73 -17.07 -21.41 -16.42
CA THR A 73 -18.46 -20.99 -16.58
C THR A 73 -18.69 -19.60 -15.98
N ALA A 74 -19.74 -18.91 -16.42
CA ALA A 74 -20.08 -17.58 -15.90
C ALA A 74 -20.12 -17.57 -14.35
N GLY A 75 -19.49 -16.57 -13.74
CA GLY A 75 -19.42 -16.42 -12.28
C GLY A 75 -18.27 -17.18 -11.59
N TYR A 76 -17.36 -17.83 -12.31
CA TYR A 76 -16.19 -18.48 -11.69
C TYR A 76 -15.30 -17.48 -10.91
N VAL A 77 -15.27 -16.21 -11.33
CA VAL A 77 -14.57 -15.13 -10.61
C VAL A 77 -15.17 -14.88 -9.23
N SER A 78 -16.48 -15.07 -9.06
CA SER A 78 -17.21 -14.80 -7.82
C SER A 78 -16.84 -15.77 -6.69
N GLU A 79 -16.24 -16.93 -7.01
CA GLU A 79 -15.69 -17.88 -6.03
C GLU A 79 -14.45 -17.32 -5.30
N TYR A 80 -13.83 -16.28 -5.87
CA TYR A 80 -12.63 -15.65 -5.34
C TYR A 80 -12.93 -14.26 -4.80
N ARG A 81 -12.23 -13.87 -3.73
CA ARG A 81 -12.33 -12.54 -3.12
C ARG A 81 -11.04 -11.75 -3.32
N PHE A 82 -11.13 -10.67 -4.08
CA PHE A 82 -10.00 -9.79 -4.40
C PHE A 82 -10.02 -8.49 -3.60
N VAL A 83 -11.21 -7.97 -3.31
CA VAL A 83 -11.43 -6.71 -2.59
C VAL A 83 -12.54 -6.88 -1.56
N PRO A 84 -12.59 -6.06 -0.49
CA PRO A 84 -13.57 -6.23 0.57
C PRO A 84 -15.02 -5.90 0.15
N ASP A 85 -15.20 -5.02 -0.83
CA ASP A 85 -16.49 -4.65 -1.43
C ASP A 85 -16.50 -5.05 -2.90
N GLN A 86 -16.52 -6.36 -3.15
CA GLN A 86 -16.48 -6.91 -4.52
C GLN A 86 -17.85 -6.81 -5.16
N LYS A 87 -17.92 -6.10 -6.28
CA LYS A 87 -19.15 -5.85 -7.06
C LYS A 87 -19.12 -6.65 -8.36
N GLU A 88 -20.30 -6.95 -8.89
CA GLU A 88 -20.48 -7.67 -10.16
C GLU A 88 -19.72 -6.99 -11.32
N GLU A 89 -19.78 -5.65 -11.42
CA GLU A 89 -19.01 -4.87 -12.41
C GLU A 89 -17.50 -5.14 -12.37
N LEU A 90 -16.94 -5.38 -11.17
CA LEU A 90 -15.53 -5.70 -10.99
C LEU A 90 -15.24 -7.14 -11.43
N GLU A 91 -16.14 -8.07 -11.13
CA GLU A 91 -16.00 -9.48 -11.53
C GLU A 91 -16.02 -9.64 -13.05
N GLU A 92 -16.94 -8.96 -13.73
CA GLU A 92 -16.99 -8.91 -15.19
C GLU A 92 -15.73 -8.29 -15.80
N ALA A 93 -15.19 -7.24 -15.18
CA ALA A 93 -13.95 -6.62 -15.62
C ALA A 93 -12.75 -7.57 -15.46
N ILE A 94 -12.68 -8.30 -14.34
CA ILE A 94 -11.64 -9.30 -14.09
C ILE A 94 -11.71 -10.42 -15.13
N GLU A 95 -12.89 -10.98 -15.38
CA GLU A 95 -13.07 -12.06 -16.38
C GLU A 95 -12.62 -11.61 -17.77
N ARG A 96 -13.03 -10.40 -18.17
CA ARG A 96 -12.66 -9.82 -19.46
C ARG A 96 -11.16 -9.65 -19.61
N ILE A 97 -10.45 -9.23 -18.56
CA ILE A 97 -8.99 -9.10 -18.59
C ILE A 97 -8.35 -10.49 -18.58
N HIS A 98 -8.84 -11.44 -17.78
CA HIS A 98 -8.30 -12.79 -17.70
C HIS A 98 -8.25 -13.49 -19.08
N LYS A 99 -9.31 -13.32 -19.89
CA LYS A 99 -9.36 -13.80 -21.28
C LYS A 99 -8.24 -13.24 -22.18
N THR A 100 -7.66 -12.09 -21.84
CA THR A 100 -6.54 -11.48 -22.58
C THR A 100 -5.16 -11.95 -22.11
N LEU A 101 -5.07 -12.66 -20.99
CA LEU A 101 -3.81 -13.12 -20.38
C LEU A 101 -3.42 -14.55 -20.82
N MET A 102 -4.14 -15.15 -21.77
CA MET A 102 -3.85 -16.50 -22.24
C MET A 102 -2.42 -16.63 -22.76
N GLY A 103 -1.73 -17.70 -22.35
CA GLY A 103 -0.34 -17.98 -22.64
C GLY A 103 0.64 -17.36 -21.64
N GLN A 104 0.16 -16.57 -20.67
CA GLN A 104 0.98 -16.01 -19.61
C GLN A 104 1.25 -17.05 -18.52
N ALA A 105 2.51 -17.31 -18.21
CA ALA A 105 2.88 -18.23 -17.13
C ALA A 105 2.45 -17.71 -15.75
N PRO A 106 2.08 -18.59 -14.80
CA PRO A 106 1.68 -18.17 -13.45
C PRO A 106 2.71 -17.27 -12.74
N SER A 107 4.00 -17.59 -12.86
CA SER A 107 5.09 -16.78 -12.29
C SER A 107 5.20 -15.39 -12.92
N GLU A 108 4.82 -15.25 -14.19
CA GLU A 108 4.76 -13.96 -14.86
C GLU A 108 3.53 -13.16 -14.45
N ALA A 109 2.38 -13.83 -14.22
CA ALA A 109 1.18 -13.21 -13.66
C ALA A 109 1.45 -12.66 -12.26
N GLU A 110 2.13 -13.41 -11.39
CA GLU A 110 2.56 -12.95 -10.06
C GLU A 110 3.48 -11.72 -10.14
N LEU A 111 4.45 -11.73 -11.08
CA LEU A 111 5.36 -10.60 -11.27
C LEU A 111 4.62 -9.35 -11.76
N ASN A 112 3.70 -9.52 -12.70
CA ASN A 112 2.88 -8.43 -13.24
C ASN A 112 1.89 -7.90 -12.20
N TYR A 113 1.37 -8.75 -11.32
CA TYR A 113 0.61 -8.35 -10.14
C TYR A 113 1.45 -7.40 -9.26
N LEU A 114 2.65 -7.83 -8.88
CA LEU A 114 3.54 -7.02 -8.02
C LEU A 114 3.96 -5.70 -8.70
N ARG A 115 4.21 -5.71 -10.00
CA ARG A 115 4.53 -4.49 -10.76
C ARG A 115 3.36 -3.51 -10.79
N THR A 116 2.15 -4.03 -10.97
CA THR A 116 0.92 -3.24 -10.98
C THR A 116 0.63 -2.68 -9.59
N ALA A 117 0.75 -3.51 -8.55
CA ALA A 117 0.59 -3.08 -7.16
C ALA A 117 1.62 -2.01 -6.78
N LYS A 118 2.86 -2.10 -7.25
CA LYS A 118 3.90 -1.09 -7.03
C LYS A 118 3.55 0.29 -7.61
N SER A 119 2.71 0.35 -8.63
CA SER A 119 2.24 1.62 -9.21
C SER A 119 1.19 2.32 -8.34
N LEU A 120 0.60 1.62 -7.36
CA LEU A 120 -0.34 2.22 -6.43
C LEU A 120 0.39 3.19 -5.50
N GLU A 121 -0.18 4.39 -5.36
CA GLU A 121 0.41 5.47 -4.55
C GLU A 121 0.59 5.08 -3.06
N MET A 122 -0.16 4.07 -2.61
CA MET A 122 -0.15 3.55 -1.24
C MET A 122 0.73 2.31 -1.03
N TYR A 123 1.43 1.85 -2.06
CA TYR A 123 2.25 0.65 -1.97
C TYR A 123 3.48 0.88 -1.08
N GLY A 124 3.60 0.09 -0.01
CA GLY A 124 4.70 0.19 0.95
C GLY A 124 4.58 1.36 1.94
N VAL A 125 3.39 1.96 2.05
CA VAL A 125 3.09 3.04 3.01
C VAL A 125 2.52 2.43 4.28
N ASP A 126 3.23 2.55 5.39
CA ASP A 126 2.70 2.21 6.71
C ASP A 126 1.76 3.32 7.19
N LEU A 127 0.49 2.98 7.40
CA LEU A 127 -0.55 3.92 7.83
C LEU A 127 -0.70 3.86 9.34
N HIS A 128 -0.43 4.99 10.00
CA HIS A 128 -0.60 5.13 11.44
C HIS A 128 -1.84 5.97 11.76
N PRO A 129 -2.77 5.47 12.60
CA PRO A 129 -3.95 6.23 13.00
C PRO A 129 -3.54 7.39 13.92
N VAL A 130 -4.06 8.58 13.62
CA VAL A 130 -3.79 9.82 14.34
C VAL A 130 -5.04 10.70 14.45
N TYR A 131 -5.13 11.53 15.48
CA TYR A 131 -6.23 12.48 15.66
C TYR A 131 -5.79 13.92 15.43
N GLY A 132 -6.58 14.69 14.68
CA GLY A 132 -6.39 16.14 14.59
C GLY A 132 -7.00 16.88 15.79
N GLU A 133 -6.84 18.20 15.81
CA GLU A 133 -7.28 19.09 16.90
C GLU A 133 -8.76 18.92 17.30
N ASN A 134 -9.64 18.58 16.34
CA ASN A 134 -11.08 18.38 16.58
C ASN A 134 -11.46 16.91 16.87
N LYS A 135 -10.51 16.07 17.33
CA LYS A 135 -10.70 14.61 17.50
C LYS A 135 -11.17 13.89 16.23
N SER A 136 -10.97 14.50 15.07
CA SER A 136 -11.20 13.85 13.78
C SER A 136 -10.11 12.81 13.55
N GLU A 137 -10.49 11.59 13.20
CA GLU A 137 -9.57 10.52 12.87
C GLU A 137 -8.96 10.72 11.48
N TYR A 138 -7.64 10.55 11.42
CA TYR A 138 -6.83 10.61 10.21
C TYR A 138 -5.85 9.43 10.21
N PHE A 139 -5.29 9.12 9.04
CA PHE A 139 -4.20 8.16 8.91
C PHE A 139 -2.99 8.85 8.32
N LEU A 140 -1.85 8.73 8.97
CA LEU A 140 -0.58 9.27 8.53
C LEU A 140 0.22 8.16 7.85
N GLY A 141 0.56 8.35 6.57
CA GLY A 141 1.38 7.44 5.81
C GLY A 141 2.78 8.00 5.58
N LEU A 142 3.81 7.18 5.82
CA LEU A 142 5.19 7.52 5.49
C LEU A 142 5.56 6.97 4.11
N THR A 143 6.07 7.83 3.23
CA THR A 143 6.57 7.45 1.90
C THR A 143 8.03 7.88 1.75
N PRO A 144 8.81 7.28 0.83
CA PRO A 144 10.17 7.73 0.54
C PRO A 144 10.24 9.21 0.08
N VAL A 145 9.14 9.74 -0.44
CA VAL A 145 9.05 11.09 -1.03
C VAL A 145 8.54 12.14 -0.03
N GLY A 146 7.78 11.72 0.98
CA GLY A 146 7.20 12.61 1.98
C GLY A 146 6.21 11.93 2.92
N VAL A 147 5.42 12.75 3.61
CA VAL A 147 4.32 12.32 4.48
C VAL A 147 2.99 12.54 3.76
N VAL A 148 2.13 11.53 3.75
CA VAL A 148 0.76 11.60 3.22
C VAL A 148 -0.25 11.51 4.36
N VAL A 149 -1.34 12.26 4.26
CA VAL A 149 -2.40 12.28 5.27
C VAL A 149 -3.71 11.87 4.60
N TYR A 150 -4.38 10.89 5.18
CA TYR A 150 -5.68 10.38 4.74
C TYR A 150 -6.76 10.69 5.76
N LYS A 151 -7.96 11.02 5.26
CA LYS A 151 -9.21 11.10 6.04
C LYS A 151 -10.27 10.28 5.31
N ASN A 152 -10.95 9.36 5.98
CA ASN A 152 -12.01 8.54 5.37
C ASN A 152 -11.56 7.85 4.05
N LYS A 153 -10.36 7.26 4.04
CA LYS A 153 -9.74 6.63 2.86
C LYS A 153 -9.47 7.57 1.66
N LYS A 154 -9.61 8.89 1.83
CA LYS A 154 -9.26 9.90 0.82
C LYS A 154 -8.01 10.66 1.24
N GLN A 155 -7.09 10.88 0.31
CA GLN A 155 -5.91 11.70 0.55
C GLN A 155 -6.33 13.15 0.75
N VAL A 156 -6.01 13.71 1.91
CA VAL A 156 -6.30 15.11 2.26
C VAL A 156 -5.05 15.99 2.21
N GLY A 157 -3.86 15.40 2.27
CA GLY A 157 -2.60 16.14 2.21
C GLY A 157 -1.42 15.28 1.80
N LYS A 158 -0.45 15.89 1.14
CA LYS A 158 0.84 15.29 0.77
C LYS A 158 1.95 16.33 0.96
N TYR A 159 2.92 16.01 1.81
CA TYR A 159 3.97 16.91 2.25
C TYR A 159 5.33 16.30 1.94
N PHE A 160 6.03 16.87 0.98
CA PHE A 160 7.36 16.40 0.57
C PHE A 160 8.41 16.69 1.66
N TRP A 161 9.35 15.77 1.86
CA TRP A 161 10.42 15.92 2.86
C TRP A 161 11.13 17.28 2.80
N PRO A 162 11.53 17.82 1.61
CA PRO A 162 12.22 19.11 1.54
C PRO A 162 11.40 20.32 1.99
N ARG A 163 10.06 20.18 2.10
CA ARG A 163 9.19 21.26 2.59
C ARG A 163 8.94 21.16 4.10
N ILE A 164 9.28 20.05 4.73
CA ILE A 164 9.09 19.85 6.17
C ILE A 164 10.26 20.51 6.89
N THR A 165 9.99 21.60 7.60
CA THR A 165 11.05 22.45 8.19
C THR A 165 11.29 22.13 9.66
N LYS A 166 10.24 21.76 10.39
CA LYS A 166 10.33 21.35 11.79
C LYS A 166 9.33 20.24 12.07
N VAL A 167 9.78 19.32 12.91
CA VAL A 167 8.98 18.24 13.47
C VAL A 167 9.15 18.33 14.98
N HIS A 168 8.05 18.43 15.72
CA HIS A 168 8.06 18.47 17.17
C HIS A 168 7.15 17.36 17.70
N PHE A 169 7.63 16.61 18.69
CA PHE A 169 6.82 15.59 19.35
C PHE A 169 6.83 15.85 20.85
N LYS A 170 5.63 16.00 21.41
CA LYS A 170 5.41 16.24 22.83
C LYS A 170 4.35 15.27 23.32
N GLU A 171 4.75 14.36 24.20
CA GLU A 171 3.90 13.31 24.78
C GLU A 171 3.26 12.41 23.71
N THR A 172 2.03 12.72 23.29
CA THR A 172 1.28 12.02 22.24
C THR A 172 1.01 12.89 21.02
N GLN A 173 1.34 14.18 21.09
CA GLN A 173 1.12 15.16 20.04
C GLN A 173 2.37 15.32 19.17
N PHE A 174 2.13 15.31 17.87
CA PHE A 174 3.08 15.44 16.80
C PHE A 174 2.72 16.68 15.97
N GLU A 175 3.64 17.65 15.96
CA GLU A 175 3.51 18.87 15.17
C GLU A 175 4.46 18.83 13.98
N LEU A 176 3.90 18.95 12.78
CA LEU A 176 4.65 19.04 11.54
C LEU A 176 4.50 20.45 10.96
N ARG A 177 5.61 21.20 10.87
CA ARG A 177 5.65 22.49 10.19
C ARG A 177 6.14 22.31 8.77
N VAL A 178 5.32 22.74 7.82
CA VAL A 178 5.60 22.66 6.39
C VAL A 178 5.68 24.07 5.81
N LEU A 179 6.69 24.31 4.99
CA LEU A 179 6.79 25.51 4.18
C LEU A 179 5.74 25.42 3.06
N GLY A 180 4.66 26.20 3.18
CA GLY A 180 3.73 26.44 2.08
C GLY A 180 4.29 27.45 1.09
N LYS A 181 3.57 27.68 -0.03
CA LYS A 181 3.97 28.70 -1.02
C LYS A 181 3.91 30.12 -0.46
N ASP A 182 2.97 30.38 0.47
CA ASP A 182 2.73 31.72 1.03
C ASP A 182 2.64 31.74 2.58
N VAL A 183 2.32 30.60 3.22
CA VAL A 183 2.15 30.50 4.68
C VAL A 183 2.71 29.16 5.18
N SER A 184 3.38 29.17 6.34
CA SER A 184 3.78 27.94 7.03
C SER A 184 2.56 27.21 7.58
N LEU A 185 2.31 25.99 7.12
CA LEU A 185 1.23 25.14 7.64
C LEU A 185 1.76 24.36 8.85
N CYS A 186 1.00 24.36 9.94
CA CYS A 186 1.27 23.57 11.13
C CYS A 186 0.20 22.48 11.24
N LEU A 187 0.61 21.21 11.20
CA LEU A 187 -0.28 20.08 11.38
C LEU A 187 -0.03 19.50 12.77
N VAL A 188 -1.04 19.59 13.63
CA VAL A 188 -1.00 18.98 14.97
C VAL A 188 -1.82 17.69 14.93
N LEU A 189 -1.15 16.56 15.14
CA LEU A 189 -1.72 15.22 15.08
C LEU A 189 -1.37 14.46 16.36
N SER A 190 -2.29 13.66 16.90
CA SER A 190 -2.09 12.92 18.15
C SER A 190 -2.17 11.42 17.91
N PHE A 191 -1.16 10.65 18.34
CA PHE A 191 -1.13 9.19 18.17
C PHE A 191 -1.91 8.48 19.29
N LEU A 192 -2.60 7.40 18.93
CA LEU A 192 -3.30 6.52 19.89
C LEU A 192 -2.32 5.73 20.76
N GLU A 193 -1.43 4.97 20.13
CA GLU A 193 -0.40 4.17 20.78
C GLU A 193 0.81 4.09 19.82
N THR A 194 2.04 4.22 20.32
CA THR A 194 3.33 4.11 19.56
C THR A 194 3.78 5.29 18.67
N GLY A 195 3.42 6.54 18.98
CA GLY A 195 3.90 7.73 18.23
C GLY A 195 5.42 7.93 18.22
N SER A 196 6.18 7.31 19.13
CA SER A 196 7.63 7.48 19.26
C SER A 196 8.44 6.90 18.08
N LEU A 197 8.02 5.75 17.52
CA LEU A 197 8.72 5.14 16.38
C LEU A 197 8.48 5.94 15.09
N VAL A 198 7.23 6.35 14.87
CA VAL A 198 6.84 7.20 13.73
C VAL A 198 7.57 8.54 13.81
N TYR A 199 7.61 9.17 15.00
CA TYR A 199 8.39 10.38 15.23
C TYR A 199 9.89 10.18 14.94
N SER A 200 10.46 9.08 15.42
CA SER A 200 11.88 8.76 15.20
C SER A 200 12.20 8.61 13.72
N LEU A 201 11.34 7.94 12.94
CA LEU A 201 11.49 7.77 11.49
C LEU A 201 11.39 9.11 10.74
N ILE A 202 10.41 9.95 11.08
CA ILE A 202 10.24 11.27 10.47
C ILE A 202 11.45 12.16 10.81
N THR A 203 11.94 12.12 12.06
CA THR A 203 13.08 12.92 12.51
C THR A 203 14.37 12.50 11.81
N GLN A 204 14.60 11.21 11.60
CA GLN A 204 15.75 10.72 10.82
C GLN A 204 15.70 11.13 9.35
N LYS A 205 14.50 11.22 8.76
CA LYS A 205 14.31 11.63 7.35
C LYS A 205 14.33 13.14 7.11
N THR A 206 14.23 13.95 8.18
CA THR A 206 14.19 15.42 8.10
C THR A 206 15.55 16.06 8.46
N ARG A 207 16.55 15.26 8.88
CA ARG A 207 17.95 15.68 9.04
C ARG A 207 18.75 15.40 7.78
#